data_AF-A0A963Q5X1-F1
#
_entry.id   AF-A0A963Q5X1-F1
#
_cell.length_a   1.000
_cell.length_b   1.000
_cell.length_c   1.000
_cell.angle_alpha   90.00
_cell.angle_beta   90.00
_cell.angle_gamma   90.00
#
_symmetry.space_group_name_H-M   'P 1'
#
loop_
_entity.id
_entity.type
_entity.pdbx_description
1 polymer ?
#
loop_
_entity_poly.entity_id
_entity_poly.type
_entity_poly.pdbx_seq_one_letter_code
_entity_poly.pdbx_strand_id
1 'polypeptide(L)' 'LASPRNGSLNELFKIALGLDQGPLNIYSLGGMVFVETLALVPSVYLILSSAFRNMDPALEEAAMTSG' A
#
# COMPACT_ATOMS: atom_id res chain seq x y z
N LEU A 1 -1.35 8.04 14.21
CA LEU A 1 -1.12 6.73 14.88
C LEU A 1 0.33 6.27 14.82
N ALA A 2 1.01 6.32 13.66
CA ALA A 2 2.41 5.89 13.50
C ALA A 2 3.45 7.04 13.46
N SER A 3 3.12 8.20 14.03
CA SER A 3 4.07 9.31 14.19
C SER A 3 5.20 8.89 15.16
N PRO A 4 6.48 9.23 14.88
CA PRO A 4 7.60 8.89 15.76
C PRO A 4 7.48 9.46 17.18
N ARG A 5 6.90 10.65 17.33
CA ARG A 5 6.95 11.41 18.58
C ARG A 5 5.71 11.27 19.46
N ASN A 6 4.54 11.05 18.85
CA ASN A 6 3.25 11.01 19.55
C ASN A 6 2.27 10.00 18.92
N GLY A 7 2.79 8.99 18.23
CA GLY A 7 1.97 7.95 17.63
C GLY A 7 1.48 6.94 18.67
N SER A 8 0.16 6.80 18.83
CA SER A 8 -0.43 5.79 19.73
C SER A 8 -0.02 4.34 19.41
N LEU A 9 0.31 4.04 18.15
CA LEU A 9 0.80 2.71 17.75
C LEU A 9 2.23 2.49 18.26
N ASN A 10 3.06 3.54 18.23
CA ASN A 10 4.39 3.52 18.84
C ASN A 10 4.31 3.39 20.37
N GLU A 11 3.37 4.07 21.03
CA GLU A 11 3.12 3.88 22.47
C GLU A 11 2.75 2.44 22.81
N LEU A 12 1.86 1.83 22.02
CA LEU A 12 1.48 0.42 22.20
C LEU A 12 2.69 -0.50 22.07
N PHE A 13 3.54 -0.32 21.05
CA PHE A 13 4.74 -1.14 20.88
C PHE A 13 5.76 -0.96 21.99
N LYS A 14 5.94 0.27 22.50
CA LYS A 14 6.81 0.52 23.65
C LYS A 14 6.33 -0.23 24.88
N ILE A 15 5.04 -0.20 25.17
CA ILE A 15 4.45 -0.90 26.33
C ILE A 15 4.51 -2.42 26.14
N ALA A 16 4.14 -2.94 24.96
CA ALA A 16 4.02 -4.37 24.71
C ALA A 16 5.38 -5.08 24.58
N LEU A 17 6.41 -4.38 24.08
CA LEU A 17 7.73 -4.95 23.78
C LEU A 17 8.85 -4.39 24.66
N GLY A 18 8.55 -3.47 25.59
CA GLY A 18 9.52 -2.87 26.50
C GLY A 18 10.56 -1.99 25.79
N LEU A 19 10.18 -1.32 24.70
CA LEU A 19 11.10 -0.50 23.91
C LEU A 19 11.20 0.93 24.47
N ASP A 20 12.41 1.49 24.53
CA ASP A 20 12.62 2.89 24.92
C ASP A 20 12.10 3.87 23.86
N GLN A 21 12.10 3.46 22.59
CA GLN A 21 11.74 4.26 21.43
C GLN A 21 10.73 3.51 20.56
N GLY A 22 9.78 4.25 19.99
CA GLY A 22 8.81 3.69 19.05
C GLY A 22 9.48 3.25 17.74
N PRO A 23 9.26 2.02 17.25
CA PRO A 23 9.96 1.51 16.08
C PRO A 23 9.44 2.08 14.75
N LEU A 24 8.26 2.71 14.73
CA LEU A 24 7.64 3.21 13.50
C LEU A 24 7.96 4.67 13.26
N ASN A 25 8.38 4.97 12.03
CA ASN A 25 8.51 6.34 11.55
C ASN A 25 7.78 6.51 10.21
N ILE A 26 6.54 7.00 10.27
CA ILE A 26 5.72 7.25 9.08
C ILE A 26 6.29 8.35 8.16
N TYR A 27 7.21 9.17 8.66
CA TYR A 27 7.89 10.23 7.89
C TYR A 27 9.17 9.74 7.19
N SER A 28 9.57 8.48 7.41
CA SER A 28 10.62 7.86 6.60
C SER A 28 10.19 7.73 5.14
N LEU A 29 11.14 7.55 4.21
CA LEU A 29 10.81 7.32 2.80
C LEU A 29 9.85 6.14 2.61
N GLY A 30 10.09 5.02 3.28
CA GLY A 30 9.20 3.86 3.24
C GLY A 30 7.82 4.15 3.83
N GLY A 31 7.76 4.92 4.92
CA GLY A 31 6.50 5.38 5.52
C GLY A 31 5.68 6.26 4.57
N MET A 32 6.34 7.19 3.88
CA MET A 32 5.69 8.04 2.87
C MET A 32 5.21 7.22 1.67
N VAL A 33 6.03 6.31 1.14
CA VAL A 33 5.62 5.40 0.05
C VAL A 33 4.40 4.57 0.47
N PHE A 34 4.38 4.04 1.69
CA PHE A 34 3.24 3.27 2.20
C PHE A 34 1.96 4.10 2.25
N VAL A 35 2.00 5.30 2.82
CA VAL A 35 0.83 6.20 2.91
C VAL A 35 0.33 6.59 1.51
N GLU A 36 1.25 6.99 0.63
CA GLU A 36 0.90 7.38 -0.74
C GLU A 36 0.30 6.22 -1.53
N THR A 37 0.87 5.01 -1.39
CA THR A 37 0.33 3.81 -2.02
C THR A 37 -1.09 3.53 -1.53
N LEU A 38 -1.36 3.59 -0.22
CA LEU A 38 -2.72 3.41 0.30
C LEU A 38 -3.70 4.47 -0.22
N ALA A 39 -3.23 5.71 -0.44
CA ALA A 39 -4.05 6.78 -0.99
C ALA A 39 -4.37 6.56 -2.48
N LEU A 40 -3.42 6.06 -3.26
CA LEU A 40 -3.55 5.93 -4.72
C LEU A 40 -4.14 4.59 -5.16
N VAL A 41 -3.91 3.49 -4.44
CA VAL A 41 -4.33 2.13 -4.80
C VAL A 41 -5.82 2.03 -5.17
N PRO A 42 -6.77 2.58 -4.39
CA PRO A 42 -8.19 2.48 -4.73
C PRO A 42 -8.53 3.13 -6.08
N SER A 43 -7.97 4.30 -6.34
CA SER A 43 -8.18 5.04 -7.59
C SER A 43 -7.60 4.29 -8.79
N VAL A 44 -6.36 3.80 -8.66
CA VAL A 44 -5.71 2.99 -9.69
C VAL A 44 -6.49 1.71 -9.96
N TYR A 45 -6.99 1.04 -8.92
CA TYR A 45 -7.81 -0.16 -9.07
C TYR A 45 -9.08 0.10 -9.88
N LEU A 46 -9.81 1.18 -9.58
CA LEU A 46 -11.02 1.53 -10.33
C LEU A 46 -10.72 1.77 -11.81
N ILE A 47 -9.65 2.51 -12.11
CA ILE A 47 -9.21 2.79 -13.49
C ILE A 47 -8.85 1.48 -14.20
N LEU A 48 -7.96 0.67 -13.62
CA LEU A 48 -7.51 -0.58 -14.22
C LEU A 48 -8.64 -1.60 -14.39
N SER A 49 -9.54 -1.71 -13.41
CA SER A 49 -10.68 -2.62 -13.49
C SER A 49 -11.61 -2.28 -14.66
N SER A 50 -11.82 -0.99 -14.95
CA SER A 50 -12.60 -0.56 -16.12
C SER A 50 -11.86 -0.83 -17.42
N ALA A 51 -10.54 -0.61 -17.46
CA ALA A 51 -9.72 -0.87 -18.64
C ALA A 51 -9.74 -2.36 -19.02
N PHE A 52 -9.56 -3.25 -18.03
CA PHE A 52 -9.58 -4.70 -18.29
C PHE A 52 -10.95 -5.22 -18.70
N ARG A 53 -12.05 -4.69 -18.14
CA ARG A 53 -13.41 -5.08 -18.57
C ARG A 53 -13.72 -4.69 -20.01
N ASN A 54 -13.06 -3.65 -20.53
CA ASN A 54 -13.24 -3.17 -21.90
C ASN A 54 -12.21 -3.77 -22.87
N MET A 55 -11.33 -4.67 -22.43
CA MET A 55 -10.35 -5.34 -23.28
C MET A 55 -11.04 -6.36 -24.18
N ASP A 56 -10.62 -6.44 -25.45
CA ASP A 56 -11.15 -7.41 -26.41
C ASP A 56 -10.70 -8.84 -26.02
N PRO A 57 -11.62 -9.79 -25.79
CA PRO A 57 -11.30 -11.19 -25.47
C PRO A 57 -10.38 -11.85 -26.50
N ALA A 58 -10.43 -11.45 -27.78
CA ALA A 58 -9.57 -12.00 -28.82
C ALA A 58 -8.07 -11.74 -28.55
N LEU A 59 -7.74 -10.67 -27.82
CA LEU A 59 -6.36 -10.38 -27.41
C LEU A 59 -5.86 -11.38 -26.36
N GLU A 60 -6.74 -11.85 -25.48
CA GLU A 60 -6.42 -12.88 -24.48
C GLU A 60 -6.23 -14.25 -25.14
N GLU A 61 -7.11 -14.62 -26.07
CA GLU A 61 -6.99 -15.85 -26.87
C GLU A 61 -5.71 -15.88 -27.71
N ALA A 62 -5.36 -14.76 -28.34
CA ALA A 62 -4.12 -14.61 -29.09
C ALA A 62 -2.90 -14.74 -28.16
N ALA A 63 -2.91 -14.12 -26.98
CA ALA A 63 -1.83 -14.22 -26.01
C ALA A 63 -1.62 -15.66 -25.50
N MET A 64 -2.71 -16.39 -25.23
CA MET A 64 -2.65 -17.80 -24.82
C MET A 64 -2.07 -18.72 -25.89
N THR A 65 -2.32 -18.44 -27.16
CA THR A 65 -1.85 -19.28 -28.29
C THR A 65 -0.42 -18.92 -28.74
N SER A 66 0.06 -17.72 -28.39
CA SER A 66 1.35 -17.18 -28.82
C SER A 66 2.51 -17.41 -27.83
N GLY A 67 2.24 -18.01 -26.67
CA GLY A 67 3.24 -18.41 -25.67
C GLY A 67 3.58 -19.90 -25.77
#